data_AF-A0A535DCK6-F1
#
_entry.id   AF-A0A535DCK6-F1
#
_cell.length_a   1.000
_cell.length_b   1.000
_cell.length_c   1.000
_cell.angle_alpha   90.00
_cell.angle_beta   90.00
_cell.angle_gamma   90.00
#
_symmetry.space_group_name_H-M   'P 1'
#
loop_
_entity.id
_entity.type
_entity.pdbx_description
1 polymer ?
#
loop_
_entity_poly.entity_id
_entity_poly.type
_entity_poly.pdbx_seq_one_letter_code
_entity_poly.pdbx_strand_id
1 'polypeptide(L)'
;MTRVTAVHGHVATFDEGMAALRDGSADAVVWFQGSALHVTIEGSDPLRSGSIGGAVQKALVEAVSALGAGGGDSCSATGAGGFQCVGVALGMSVTAPNIQIERLYGSDDYTLLDYLAPVLIAFFAFFFIFLLSAVSFLRERTSGTLERLMATPLRRGELVVGYLAGFSIFALLQAVVIIAFTVFVLKVHYTGNLATIFIVEAVMVIGAVSLGLLVSAAARNELQAVQFVPIVLLPQVFLSGLLIPVQQLPDYLRPISAVLPLTYANEALKAVMIKGAAISDTLVLRDLGVLVLFGAIVAAGAIASIRREVA
;
A
#
# COMPACT_ATOMS: atom_id res chain seq x y z
N MET A 1 17.75 10.16 -32.46
CA MET A 1 16.92 8.95 -32.37
C MET A 1 17.31 8.22 -31.09
N THR A 2 16.50 8.39 -30.06
CA THR A 2 16.79 8.02 -28.68
C THR A 2 16.49 6.54 -28.50
N ARG A 3 17.52 5.70 -28.34
CA ARG A 3 17.35 4.28 -28.03
C ARG A 3 17.20 4.13 -26.52
N VAL A 4 16.04 3.67 -26.10
CA VAL A 4 15.69 3.33 -24.72
C VAL A 4 16.33 1.98 -24.38
N THR A 5 17.10 1.91 -23.30
CA THR A 5 17.73 0.66 -22.87
C THR A 5 17.03 0.14 -21.60
N ALA A 6 16.07 -0.75 -21.87
CA ALA A 6 15.54 -1.89 -21.10
C ALA A 6 15.24 -1.79 -19.58
N VAL A 7 13.97 -2.06 -19.26
CA VAL A 7 13.59 -3.03 -18.21
C VAL A 7 13.24 -4.33 -18.96
N HIS A 8 13.88 -5.45 -18.60
CA HIS A 8 13.66 -6.78 -19.20
C HIS A 8 13.52 -6.82 -20.74
N GLY A 9 14.65 -6.60 -21.44
CA GLY A 9 14.82 -7.11 -22.81
C GLY A 9 13.98 -6.49 -23.94
N HIS A 10 13.11 -5.51 -23.68
CA HIS A 10 12.35 -4.81 -24.73
C HIS A 10 12.69 -3.31 -24.76
N VAL A 11 13.06 -2.83 -25.96
CA VAL A 11 13.28 -1.41 -26.29
C VAL A 11 11.91 -0.79 -26.55
N ALA A 12 11.31 -0.17 -25.53
CA ALA A 12 10.04 0.56 -25.64
C ALA A 12 10.27 2.05 -25.95
N THR A 13 9.28 2.72 -26.54
CA THR A 13 9.32 4.18 -26.75
C THR A 13 9.18 4.95 -25.42
N PHE A 14 9.56 6.24 -25.36
CA PHE A 14 9.49 7.04 -24.12
C PHE A 14 8.08 7.09 -23.53
N ASP A 15 7.06 7.23 -24.38
CA ASP A 15 5.66 7.25 -23.94
C ASP A 15 5.19 5.89 -23.39
N GLU A 16 5.65 4.78 -23.97
CA GLU A 16 5.39 3.43 -23.46
C GLU A 16 6.11 3.19 -22.12
N GLY A 17 7.34 3.69 -21.97
CA GLY A 17 8.08 3.63 -20.70
C GLY A 17 7.40 4.43 -19.59
N MET A 18 6.93 5.64 -19.89
CA MET A 18 6.19 6.48 -18.94
C MET A 18 4.81 5.90 -18.61
N ALA A 19 4.14 5.24 -19.56
CA ALA A 19 2.91 4.51 -19.30
C ALA A 19 3.17 3.29 -18.39
N ALA A 20 4.26 2.56 -18.61
CA ALA A 20 4.66 1.43 -17.78
C ALA A 20 5.03 1.85 -16.34
N LEU A 21 5.65 3.02 -16.17
CA LEU A 21 5.87 3.65 -14.85
C LEU A 21 4.56 4.00 -14.13
N ARG A 22 3.58 4.53 -14.86
CA ARG A 22 2.28 4.90 -14.28
C ARG A 22 1.46 3.69 -13.88
N ASP A 23 1.55 2.61 -14.65
CA ASP A 23 0.87 1.33 -14.40
C ASP A 23 1.59 0.46 -13.35
N GLY A 24 2.77 0.88 -12.87
CA GLY A 24 3.57 0.15 -11.88
C GLY A 24 4.23 -1.14 -12.41
N SER A 25 4.34 -1.28 -13.74
CA SER A 25 4.99 -2.41 -14.41
C SER A 25 6.48 -2.19 -14.67
N ALA A 26 6.96 -0.94 -14.53
CA ALA A 26 8.37 -0.58 -14.59
C ALA A 26 8.75 0.26 -13.37
N ASP A 27 9.84 -0.09 -12.68
CA ASP A 27 10.29 0.64 -11.48
C ASP A 27 11.14 1.89 -11.83
N ALA A 28 11.76 1.93 -13.01
CA ALA A 28 12.51 3.08 -13.52
C ALA A 28 12.58 3.09 -15.05
N VAL A 29 12.62 4.30 -15.63
CA VAL A 29 12.87 4.52 -17.06
C VAL A 29 14.13 5.35 -17.21
N VAL A 30 15.02 4.85 -18.06
CA VAL A 30 16.30 5.50 -18.36
C VAL A 30 16.26 6.00 -19.79
N TRP A 31 16.49 7.30 -19.98
CA TRP A 31 16.63 7.89 -21.31
C TRP A 31 17.85 8.79 -21.40
N PHE A 32 18.35 8.92 -22.62
CA PHE A 32 19.44 9.84 -22.95
C PHE A 32 18.86 11.07 -23.63
N GLN A 33 19.22 12.26 -23.12
CA GLN A 33 18.97 13.52 -23.81
C GLN A 33 20.33 14.20 -24.05
N GLY A 34 20.85 14.08 -25.28
CA GLY A 34 22.20 14.56 -25.60
C GLY A 34 23.29 13.77 -24.84
N SER A 35 24.09 14.45 -24.03
CA SER A 35 25.13 13.87 -23.16
C SER A 35 24.68 13.66 -21.70
N ALA A 36 23.41 13.91 -21.38
CA ALA A 36 22.85 13.71 -20.04
C ALA A 36 22.02 12.43 -19.97
N LEU A 37 22.25 11.66 -18.90
CA LEU A 37 21.50 10.46 -18.58
C LEU A 37 20.38 10.85 -17.60
N HIS A 38 19.14 10.80 -18.05
CA HIS A 38 17.98 11.04 -17.21
C HIS A 38 17.41 9.70 -16.76
N VAL A 39 17.24 9.55 -15.46
CA VAL A 39 16.65 8.35 -14.86
C VAL A 39 15.41 8.81 -14.11
N THR A 40 14.23 8.47 -14.62
CA THR A 40 13.00 8.67 -13.86
C THR A 40 12.62 7.42 -13.11
N ILE A 41 12.53 7.53 -11.80
CA ILE A 41 12.16 6.45 -10.90
C ILE A 41 10.72 6.70 -10.44
N GLU A 42 9.89 5.65 -10.33
CA GLU A 42 8.51 5.78 -9.86
C GLU A 42 8.45 6.48 -8.49
N GLY A 43 9.37 6.16 -7.57
CA GLY A 43 9.60 6.92 -6.34
C GLY A 43 8.60 6.67 -5.20
N SER A 44 7.51 5.93 -5.43
CA SER A 44 6.48 5.62 -4.42
C SER A 44 6.93 4.69 -3.28
N ASP A 45 8.13 4.10 -3.38
CA ASP A 45 8.75 3.30 -2.33
C ASP A 45 10.23 3.76 -2.14
N PRO A 46 10.59 4.30 -0.97
CA PRO A 46 11.94 4.80 -0.70
C PRO A 46 12.99 3.67 -0.67
N LEU A 47 12.60 2.43 -0.32
CA LEU A 47 13.51 1.29 -0.28
C LEU A 47 13.86 0.81 -1.70
N ARG A 48 12.85 0.77 -2.59
CA ARG A 48 13.07 0.40 -4.00
C ARG A 48 13.80 1.50 -4.76
N SER A 49 13.38 2.75 -4.62
CA SER A 49 14.03 3.88 -5.30
C SER A 49 15.48 4.08 -4.85
N GLY A 50 15.79 3.85 -3.57
CA GLY A 50 17.17 3.84 -3.08
C GLY A 50 18.03 2.72 -3.68
N SER A 51 17.48 1.50 -3.79
CA SER A 51 18.19 0.37 -4.39
C SER A 51 18.42 0.54 -5.90
N ILE A 52 17.48 1.16 -6.62
CA ILE A 52 17.59 1.44 -8.05
C ILE A 52 18.59 2.56 -8.30
N GLY A 53 18.57 3.64 -7.50
CA GLY A 53 19.61 4.67 -7.56
C GLY A 53 21.01 4.08 -7.38
N GLY A 54 21.18 3.20 -6.38
CA GLY A 54 22.44 2.48 -6.15
C GLY A 54 22.80 1.50 -7.28
N ALA A 55 21.82 0.77 -7.84
CA ALA A 55 22.04 -0.18 -8.93
C ALA A 55 22.36 0.50 -10.26
N VAL A 56 21.69 1.61 -10.60
CA VAL A 56 21.98 2.43 -11.78
C VAL A 56 23.36 3.06 -11.65
N GLN A 57 23.71 3.60 -10.47
CA GLN A 57 25.05 4.14 -10.25
C GLN A 57 26.11 3.04 -10.36
N LYS A 58 25.87 1.85 -9.80
CA LYS A 58 26.76 0.68 -9.93
C LYS A 58 26.90 0.21 -11.38
N ALA A 59 25.80 0.09 -12.13
CA ALA A 59 25.80 -0.30 -13.53
C ALA A 59 26.52 0.74 -14.41
N LEU A 60 26.42 2.03 -14.08
CA LEU A 60 27.16 3.08 -14.75
C LEU A 60 28.67 2.98 -14.46
N VAL A 61 29.07 2.70 -13.22
CA VAL A 61 30.48 2.44 -12.85
C VAL A 61 31.03 1.25 -13.62
N GLU A 62 30.24 0.18 -13.73
CA GLU A 62 30.62 -1.04 -14.45
C GLU A 62 30.72 -0.79 -15.96
N ALA A 63 29.80 -0.03 -16.55
CA ALA A 63 29.86 0.34 -17.97
C ALA A 63 31.05 1.27 -18.28
N VAL A 64 31.34 2.25 -17.41
CA VAL A 64 32.49 3.16 -17.57
C VAL A 64 33.81 2.42 -17.39
N SER A 65 33.91 1.52 -16.41
CA SER A 65 35.10 0.68 -16.22
C SER A 65 35.29 -0.34 -17.36
N ALA A 66 34.22 -0.87 -17.95
CA ALA A 66 34.28 -1.71 -19.13
C ALA A 66 34.75 -0.95 -20.39
N LEU A 67 34.40 0.34 -20.52
CA LEU A 67 34.94 1.22 -21.57
C LEU A 67 36.45 1.48 -21.39
N GLY A 68 36.98 1.35 -20.17
CA GLY A 68 38.42 1.40 -19.84
C GLY A 68 39.17 0.06 -19.96
N ALA A 69 38.46 -1.05 -20.21
CA ALA A 69 39.05 -2.40 -20.22
C ALA A 69 39.87 -2.73 -21.49
N GLY A 70 40.37 -1.71 -22.20
CA GLY A 70 41.35 -1.84 -23.29
C GLY A 70 42.81 -1.92 -22.84
N GLY A 71 43.11 -1.65 -21.57
CA GLY A 71 44.43 -1.84 -20.99
C GLY A 71 44.57 -1.16 -19.64
N GLY A 72 44.95 -1.90 -18.60
CA GLY A 72 45.60 -1.40 -17.37
C GLY A 72 44.94 -0.31 -16.51
N ASP A 73 43.81 0.27 -16.89
CA ASP A 73 43.37 1.55 -16.36
C ASP A 73 42.34 1.40 -15.22
N SER A 74 42.63 2.05 -14.08
CA SER A 74 41.75 2.08 -12.93
C SER A 74 40.87 3.35 -12.96
N CYS A 75 39.55 3.18 -13.02
CA CYS A 75 38.59 4.27 -12.84
C CYS A 75 38.11 4.31 -11.38
N SER A 76 38.28 5.45 -10.72
CA SER A 76 37.79 5.69 -9.37
C SER A 76 36.64 6.72 -9.38
N ALA A 77 35.65 6.51 -8.51
CA ALA A 77 34.56 7.46 -8.31
C ALA A 77 35.08 8.66 -7.49
N THR A 78 34.86 9.88 -7.97
CA THR A 78 35.08 11.11 -7.20
C THR A 78 33.74 11.62 -6.65
N GLY A 79 33.75 12.17 -5.44
CA GLY A 79 32.56 12.73 -4.81
C GLY A 79 31.94 13.82 -5.70
N ALA A 80 30.61 13.77 -5.85
CA ALA A 80 29.77 14.51 -6.83
C ALA A 80 29.51 13.81 -8.18
N GLY A 81 29.51 12.48 -8.23
CA GLY A 81 29.05 11.72 -9.40
C GLY A 81 30.02 11.74 -10.60
N GLY A 82 31.22 12.27 -10.40
CA GLY A 82 32.31 12.21 -11.37
C GLY A 82 33.04 10.88 -11.28
N PHE A 83 33.57 10.41 -12.42
CA PHE A 83 34.51 9.31 -12.46
C PHE A 83 35.83 9.84 -13.01
N GLN A 84 36.93 9.54 -12.33
CA GLN A 84 38.27 9.88 -12.79
C GLN A 84 38.99 8.59 -13.17
N CYS A 85 39.16 8.38 -14.48
CA CYS A 85 39.95 7.27 -15.01
C CYS A 85 41.39 7.73 -15.19
N VAL A 86 42.33 7.04 -14.53
CA VAL A 86 43.76 7.29 -14.68
C VAL A 86 44.31 6.23 -15.65
N GLY A 87 44.79 6.68 -16.82
CA GLY A 87 45.49 5.83 -17.79
C GLY A 87 45.17 6.05 -19.27
N VAL A 88 44.22 6.92 -19.62
CA VAL A 88 43.95 7.26 -21.03
C VAL A 88 45.17 7.93 -21.66
N ALA A 89 45.84 7.25 -22.60
CA ALA A 89 46.98 7.76 -23.37
C ALA A 89 46.65 8.93 -24.33
N LEU A 90 45.47 9.53 -24.18
CA LEU A 90 45.08 10.80 -24.75
C LEU A 90 44.41 11.55 -23.61
N GLY A 91 44.81 12.78 -23.31
CA GLY A 91 44.26 13.62 -22.23
C GLY A 91 42.79 14.00 -22.39
N MET A 92 41.92 13.05 -22.72
CA MET A 92 40.48 13.14 -22.74
C MET A 92 39.97 12.74 -21.36
N SER A 93 39.63 13.75 -20.57
CA SER A 93 38.77 13.59 -19.40
C SER A 93 37.38 13.14 -19.88
N VAL A 94 37.04 11.87 -19.64
CA VAL A 94 35.66 11.38 -19.81
C VAL A 94 34.84 11.96 -18.66
N THR A 95 34.21 13.11 -18.89
CA THR A 95 33.24 13.66 -17.94
C THR A 95 32.02 12.75 -17.98
N ALA A 96 31.75 12.05 -16.87
CA ALA A 96 30.56 11.24 -16.75
C ALA A 96 29.30 12.08 -17.04
N PRO A 97 28.28 11.50 -17.71
CA PRO A 97 27.03 12.22 -17.96
C PRO A 97 26.46 12.71 -16.64
N ASN A 98 26.03 13.99 -16.59
CA ASN A 98 25.31 14.53 -15.44
C ASN A 98 24.03 13.70 -15.26
N ILE A 99 23.94 12.96 -14.14
CA ILE A 99 22.81 12.09 -13.85
C ILE A 99 21.77 12.93 -13.13
N GLN A 100 20.70 13.28 -13.83
CA GLN A 100 19.52 13.86 -13.21
C GLN A 100 18.55 12.73 -12.90
N ILE A 101 18.47 12.38 -11.62
CA ILE A 101 17.48 11.43 -11.12
C ILE A 101 16.22 12.23 -10.80
N GLU A 102 15.19 12.07 -11.61
CA GLU A 102 13.89 12.71 -11.40
C GLU A 102 12.95 11.65 -10.79
N ARG A 103 12.27 11.94 -9.69
CA ARG A 103 11.29 11.00 -9.12
C ARG A 103 9.90 11.39 -9.59
N LEU A 104 9.15 10.43 -10.14
CA LEU A 104 7.80 10.66 -10.66
C LEU A 104 6.78 10.86 -9.54
N TYR A 105 6.93 10.13 -8.43
CA TYR A 105 6.15 10.28 -7.21
C TYR A 105 7.07 10.44 -5.99
N GLY A 106 6.74 11.41 -5.12
CA GLY A 106 7.55 11.78 -3.96
C GLY A 106 8.68 12.77 -4.31
N SER A 107 8.70 13.92 -3.64
CA SER A 107 9.82 14.87 -3.69
C SER A 107 10.94 14.48 -2.72
N ASP A 108 12.11 15.10 -2.83
CA ASP A 108 13.25 14.92 -1.89
C ASP A 108 12.89 15.27 -0.42
N ASP A 109 11.76 15.95 -0.20
CA ASP A 109 11.24 16.32 1.12
C ASP A 109 10.36 15.23 1.77
N TYR A 110 9.97 14.18 1.03
CA TYR A 110 9.15 13.10 1.59
C TYR A 110 9.97 12.24 2.55
N THR A 111 9.53 12.21 3.80
CA THR A 111 10.11 11.37 4.83
C THR A 111 9.60 9.94 4.72
N LEU A 112 10.29 8.98 5.36
CA LEU A 112 9.79 7.60 5.47
C LEU A 112 8.37 7.53 6.05
N LEU A 113 8.02 8.48 6.92
CA LEU A 113 6.70 8.57 7.51
C LEU A 113 5.64 8.84 6.43
N ASP A 114 5.91 9.69 5.45
CA ASP A 114 4.97 10.02 4.37
C ASP A 114 4.62 8.79 3.50
N TYR A 115 5.58 7.88 3.31
CA TYR A 115 5.35 6.62 2.59
C TYR A 115 4.65 5.56 3.44
N LEU A 116 4.87 5.55 4.76
CA LEU A 116 4.23 4.61 5.69
C LEU A 116 2.83 5.04 6.11
N ALA A 117 2.56 6.34 6.13
CA ALA A 117 1.32 6.92 6.63
C ALA A 117 0.05 6.32 6.00
N PRO A 118 -0.06 6.15 4.66
CA PRO A 118 -1.26 5.59 4.05
C PRO A 118 -1.57 4.20 4.59
N VAL A 119 -0.53 3.38 4.77
CA VAL A 119 -0.68 2.01 5.26
C VAL A 119 -0.98 1.97 6.76
N LEU A 120 -0.33 2.82 7.55
CA LEU A 120 -0.57 2.90 8.98
C LEU A 120 -1.98 3.41 9.29
N ILE A 121 -2.52 4.34 8.49
CA ILE A 121 -3.91 4.80 8.60
C ILE A 121 -4.86 3.60 8.48
N ALA A 122 -4.81 2.86 7.38
CA ALA A 122 -5.67 1.69 7.17
C ALA A 122 -5.46 0.62 8.25
N PHE A 123 -4.21 0.34 8.62
CA PHE A 123 -3.89 -0.67 9.62
C PHE A 123 -4.50 -0.34 10.99
N PHE A 124 -4.24 0.86 11.52
CA PHE A 124 -4.72 1.22 12.86
C PHE A 124 -6.24 1.35 12.89
N ALA A 125 -6.82 1.94 11.86
CA ALA A 125 -8.26 2.08 11.75
C ALA A 125 -8.94 0.69 11.73
N PHE A 126 -8.47 -0.21 10.87
CA PHE A 126 -8.91 -1.61 10.83
C PHE A 126 -8.73 -2.30 12.18
N PHE A 127 -7.53 -2.25 12.76
CA PHE A 127 -7.20 -2.94 14.00
C PHE A 127 -8.14 -2.56 15.15
N PHE A 128 -8.30 -1.26 15.41
CA PHE A 128 -9.09 -0.79 16.54
C PHE A 128 -10.57 -1.09 16.35
N ILE A 129 -11.13 -0.87 15.15
CA ILE A 129 -12.56 -1.09 14.95
C ILE A 129 -12.91 -2.59 14.91
N PHE A 130 -12.03 -3.41 14.33
CA PHE A 130 -12.17 -4.85 14.32
C PHE A 130 -12.13 -5.42 15.74
N LEU A 131 -11.13 -5.01 16.55
CA LEU A 131 -11.02 -5.41 17.95
C LEU A 131 -12.26 -4.96 18.75
N LEU A 132 -12.64 -3.69 18.62
CA LEU A 132 -13.75 -3.11 19.36
C LEU A 132 -15.08 -3.79 19.02
N SER A 133 -15.39 -3.95 17.74
CA SER A 133 -16.63 -4.60 17.29
C SER A 133 -16.67 -6.08 17.67
N ALA A 134 -15.56 -6.82 17.54
CA ALA A 134 -15.50 -8.24 17.89
C ALA A 134 -15.75 -8.47 19.39
N VAL A 135 -15.09 -7.71 20.25
CA VAL A 135 -15.23 -7.86 21.71
C VAL A 135 -16.58 -7.32 22.18
N SER A 136 -17.01 -6.16 21.68
CA SER A 136 -18.27 -5.54 22.13
C SER A 136 -19.49 -6.38 21.77
N PHE A 137 -19.54 -6.93 20.55
CA PHE A 137 -20.64 -7.80 20.16
C PHE A 137 -20.60 -9.14 20.90
N LEU A 138 -19.41 -9.71 21.12
CA LEU A 138 -19.30 -10.93 21.91
C LEU A 138 -19.80 -10.71 23.34
N ARG A 139 -19.42 -9.59 23.98
CA ARG A 139 -19.85 -9.23 25.32
C ARG A 139 -21.37 -9.21 25.42
N GLU A 140 -22.02 -8.59 24.45
CA GLU A 140 -23.48 -8.48 24.36
C GLU A 140 -24.19 -9.83 24.14
N ARG A 141 -23.53 -10.75 23.43
CA ARG A 141 -23.98 -12.14 23.30
C ARG A 141 -23.83 -12.90 24.61
N THR A 142 -22.70 -12.77 25.29
CA THR A 142 -22.41 -13.47 26.54
C THR A 142 -23.17 -12.91 27.74
N SER A 143 -23.57 -11.64 27.72
CA SER A 143 -24.42 -11.03 28.75
C SER A 143 -25.90 -11.41 28.64
N GLY A 144 -26.29 -12.09 27.55
CA GLY A 144 -27.68 -12.46 27.28
C GLY A 144 -28.55 -11.32 26.77
N THR A 145 -28.01 -10.11 26.55
CA THR A 145 -28.80 -9.00 25.98
C THR A 145 -29.26 -9.35 24.56
N LEU A 146 -28.39 -10.00 23.78
CA LEU A 146 -28.72 -10.43 22.42
C LEU A 146 -29.89 -11.42 22.39
N GLU A 147 -29.99 -12.32 23.37
CA GLU A 147 -31.09 -13.28 23.49
C GLU A 147 -32.42 -12.57 23.78
N ARG A 148 -32.40 -11.54 24.64
CA ARG A 148 -33.58 -10.70 24.93
C ARG A 148 -34.03 -9.92 23.69
N LEU A 149 -33.09 -9.44 22.86
CA LEU A 149 -33.41 -8.80 21.59
C LEU A 149 -34.01 -9.79 20.58
N MET A 150 -33.51 -11.03 20.53
CA MET A 150 -34.06 -12.07 19.64
C MET A 150 -35.46 -12.56 20.05
N ALA A 151 -35.89 -12.32 21.30
CA ALA A 151 -37.26 -12.61 21.75
C ALA A 151 -38.29 -11.58 21.22
N THR A 152 -37.83 -10.44 20.69
CA THR A 152 -38.68 -9.46 20.00
C THR A 152 -38.88 -9.86 18.53
N PRO A 153 -39.91 -9.35 17.83
CA PRO A 153 -40.21 -9.76 16.44
C PRO A 153 -39.20 -9.25 15.39
N LEU A 154 -37.95 -8.99 15.76
CA LEU A 154 -36.88 -8.53 14.89
C LEU A 154 -36.31 -9.67 14.02
N ARG A 155 -36.02 -9.37 12.76
CA ARG A 155 -35.33 -10.29 11.86
C ARG A 155 -33.81 -10.25 12.13
N ARG A 156 -33.12 -11.37 11.87
CA ARG A 156 -31.66 -11.46 12.05
C ARG A 156 -30.89 -10.41 11.26
N GLY A 157 -31.33 -10.16 10.02
CA GLY A 157 -30.75 -9.13 9.16
C GLY A 157 -30.91 -7.72 9.73
N GLU A 158 -32.06 -7.41 10.33
CA GLU A 158 -32.32 -6.10 10.94
C GLU A 158 -31.42 -5.86 12.15
N LEU A 159 -31.18 -6.90 12.95
CA LEU A 159 -30.26 -6.85 14.09
C LEU A 159 -28.82 -6.58 13.64
N VAL A 160 -28.31 -7.34 12.67
CA VAL A 160 -26.94 -7.17 12.16
C VAL A 160 -26.78 -5.81 11.48
N VAL A 161 -27.74 -5.38 10.67
CA VAL A 161 -27.70 -4.05 10.03
C VAL A 161 -27.72 -2.94 11.08
N GLY A 162 -28.48 -3.10 12.18
CA GLY A 162 -28.48 -2.16 13.29
C GLY A 162 -27.11 -2.05 13.98
N TYR A 163 -26.46 -3.19 14.27
CA TYR A 163 -25.10 -3.19 14.84
C TYR A 163 -24.07 -2.65 13.85
N LEU A 164 -24.16 -3.02 12.57
CA LEU A 164 -23.31 -2.48 11.52
C LEU A 164 -23.44 -0.97 11.47
N ALA A 165 -24.66 -0.42 11.43
CA ALA A 165 -24.89 1.02 11.42
C ALA A 165 -24.32 1.70 12.68
N GLY A 166 -24.60 1.15 13.86
CA GLY A 166 -24.11 1.69 15.14
C GLY A 166 -22.59 1.73 15.22
N PHE A 167 -21.92 0.59 14.98
CA PHE A 167 -20.46 0.53 14.99
C PHE A 167 -19.84 1.31 13.83
N SER A 168 -20.49 1.41 12.67
CA SER A 168 -19.98 2.20 11.54
C SER A 168 -19.91 3.68 11.87
N ILE A 169 -20.85 4.24 12.64
CA ILE A 169 -20.75 5.65 13.07
C ILE A 169 -19.48 5.86 13.91
N PHE A 170 -19.22 4.97 14.86
CA PHE A 170 -17.98 5.01 15.65
C PHE A 170 -16.74 4.81 14.78
N ALA A 171 -16.80 3.89 13.82
CA ALA A 171 -15.73 3.60 12.87
C ALA A 171 -15.37 4.81 12.02
N LEU A 172 -16.39 5.51 11.49
CA LEU A 172 -16.22 6.71 10.68
C LEU A 172 -15.65 7.86 11.52
N LEU A 173 -16.13 8.05 12.74
CA LEU A 173 -15.58 9.04 13.65
C LEU A 173 -14.11 8.74 13.97
N GLN A 174 -13.79 7.48 14.25
CA GLN A 174 -12.43 7.03 14.49
C GLN A 174 -11.53 7.26 13.26
N ALA A 175 -12.03 6.97 12.05
CA ALA A 175 -11.31 7.24 10.81
C ALA A 175 -11.00 8.73 10.61
N VAL A 176 -11.97 9.62 10.89
CA VAL A 176 -11.74 11.08 10.87
C VAL A 176 -10.63 11.46 11.85
N VAL A 177 -10.64 10.93 13.07
CA VAL A 177 -9.62 11.22 14.08
C VAL A 177 -8.24 10.76 13.62
N ILE A 178 -8.11 9.56 13.05
CA ILE A 178 -6.82 9.03 12.56
C ILE A 178 -6.28 9.86 11.40
N ILE A 179 -7.14 10.21 10.43
CA ILE A 179 -6.75 11.05 9.29
C ILE A 179 -6.35 12.45 9.78
N ALA A 180 -7.15 13.06 10.65
CA ALA A 180 -6.87 14.37 11.22
C ALA A 180 -5.54 14.38 12.00
N PHE A 181 -5.29 13.35 12.81
CA PHE A 181 -4.02 13.23 13.54
C PHE A 181 -2.82 13.13 12.57
N THR A 182 -2.97 12.34 11.51
CA THR A 182 -1.92 12.16 10.51
C THR A 182 -1.60 13.45 9.75
N VAL A 183 -2.63 14.24 9.41
CA VAL A 183 -2.46 15.50 8.66
C VAL A 183 -2.01 16.64 9.57
N PHE A 184 -2.64 16.83 10.73
CA PHE A 184 -2.40 18.02 11.56
C PHE A 184 -1.25 17.83 12.56
N VAL A 185 -1.06 16.64 13.10
CA VAL A 185 -0.05 16.37 14.13
C VAL A 185 1.24 15.84 13.49
N LEU A 186 1.12 14.80 12.67
CA LEU A 186 2.29 14.21 12.00
C LEU A 186 2.74 15.03 10.78
N LYS A 187 1.92 15.99 10.32
CA LYS A 187 2.22 16.88 9.18
C LYS A 187 2.62 16.11 7.92
N VAL A 188 1.95 14.98 7.70
CA VAL A 188 2.21 14.12 6.54
C VAL A 188 1.83 14.84 5.26
N HIS A 189 2.72 14.76 4.28
CA HIS A 189 2.46 15.25 2.94
C HIS A 189 1.52 14.30 2.21
N TYR A 190 0.47 14.85 1.62
CA TYR A 190 -0.46 14.11 0.78
C TYR A 190 -0.76 14.93 -0.48
N THR A 191 -0.82 14.27 -1.63
CA THR A 191 -1.05 14.91 -2.94
C THR A 191 -2.54 14.88 -3.33
N GLY A 192 -3.27 13.85 -2.88
CA GLY A 192 -4.68 13.64 -3.24
C GLY A 192 -5.70 14.44 -2.42
N ASN A 193 -6.97 14.16 -2.66
CA ASN A 193 -8.08 14.79 -1.93
C ASN A 193 -8.38 14.04 -0.61
N LEU A 194 -8.45 14.78 0.51
CA LEU A 194 -8.83 14.26 1.83
C LEU A 194 -10.17 13.52 1.83
N ALA A 195 -11.14 13.98 1.03
CA ALA A 195 -12.43 13.30 0.92
C ALA A 195 -12.29 11.90 0.32
N THR A 196 -11.39 11.70 -0.66
CA THR A 196 -11.14 10.39 -1.27
C THR A 196 -10.44 9.46 -0.27
N ILE A 197 -9.47 9.97 0.49
CA ILE A 197 -8.82 9.23 1.58
C ILE A 197 -9.87 8.75 2.58
N PHE A 198 -10.76 9.66 3.00
CA PHE A 198 -11.84 9.32 3.93
C PHE A 198 -12.82 8.28 3.37
N ILE A 199 -13.17 8.33 2.08
CA ILE A 199 -14.09 7.35 1.47
C ILE A 199 -13.46 5.96 1.43
N VAL A 200 -12.19 5.85 1.03
CA VAL A 200 -11.47 4.57 1.04
C VAL A 200 -11.42 4.00 2.45
N GLU A 201 -11.07 4.85 3.42
CA GLU A 201 -11.01 4.45 4.82
C GLU A 201 -12.40 4.05 5.36
N ALA A 202 -13.45 4.80 5.04
CA ALA A 202 -14.82 4.54 5.43
C ALA A 202 -15.30 3.15 4.97
N VAL A 203 -15.05 2.82 3.70
CA VAL A 203 -15.42 1.51 3.15
C VAL A 203 -14.65 0.39 3.86
N MET A 204 -13.35 0.59 4.09
CA MET A 204 -12.50 -0.37 4.78
C MET A 204 -12.97 -0.64 6.21
N VAL A 205 -13.23 0.40 6.99
CA VAL A 205 -13.66 0.23 8.39
C VAL A 205 -15.05 -0.39 8.51
N ILE A 206 -15.97 -0.14 7.58
CA ILE A 206 -17.28 -0.83 7.53
C ILE A 206 -17.09 -2.33 7.27
N GLY A 207 -16.18 -2.69 6.36
CA GLY A 207 -15.78 -4.08 6.14
C GLY A 207 -15.15 -4.71 7.39
N ALA A 208 -14.32 -3.95 8.11
CA ALA A 208 -13.71 -4.37 9.36
C ALA A 208 -14.72 -4.62 10.49
N VAL A 209 -15.75 -3.77 10.61
CA VAL A 209 -16.88 -4.01 11.53
C VAL A 209 -17.58 -5.32 11.19
N SER A 210 -17.88 -5.54 9.91
CA SER A 210 -18.53 -6.78 9.45
C SER A 210 -17.71 -8.01 9.82
N LEU A 211 -16.38 -7.93 9.66
CA LEU A 211 -15.45 -8.99 10.03
C LEU A 211 -15.40 -9.22 11.53
N GLY A 212 -15.39 -8.15 12.33
CA GLY A 212 -15.44 -8.24 13.78
C GLY A 212 -16.71 -8.93 14.27
N LEU A 213 -17.86 -8.58 13.69
CA LEU A 213 -19.13 -9.26 13.95
C LEU A 213 -19.08 -10.74 13.58
N LEU A 214 -18.54 -11.10 12.41
CA LEU A 214 -18.40 -12.50 12.00
C LEU A 214 -17.49 -13.30 12.96
N VAL A 215 -16.33 -12.74 13.31
CA VAL A 215 -15.35 -13.42 14.20
C VAL A 215 -15.91 -13.57 15.61
N SER A 216 -16.67 -12.59 16.10
CA SER A 216 -17.31 -12.66 17.41
C SER A 216 -18.28 -13.84 17.55
N ALA A 217 -18.88 -14.31 16.45
CA ALA A 217 -19.76 -15.47 16.45
C ALA A 217 -19.00 -16.79 16.71
N ALA A 218 -17.71 -16.86 16.36
CA ALA A 218 -16.88 -18.04 16.58
C ALA A 218 -16.30 -18.13 18.00
N ALA A 219 -16.17 -17.01 18.72
CA ALA A 219 -15.54 -16.93 20.04
C ALA A 219 -16.55 -17.22 21.17
N ARG A 220 -16.14 -17.97 22.19
CA ARG A 220 -17.00 -18.34 23.34
C ARG A 220 -16.85 -17.41 24.55
N ASN A 221 -15.72 -16.71 24.66
CA ASN A 221 -15.42 -15.77 25.74
C ASN A 221 -14.52 -14.64 25.24
N GLU A 222 -14.48 -13.52 25.97
CA GLU A 222 -13.75 -12.31 25.58
C GLU A 222 -12.25 -12.57 25.35
N LEU A 223 -11.63 -13.41 26.18
CA LEU A 223 -10.21 -13.78 26.03
C LEU A 223 -9.95 -14.50 24.70
N GLN A 224 -10.85 -15.41 24.30
CA GLN A 224 -10.75 -16.14 23.03
C GLN A 224 -10.94 -15.20 21.83
N ALA A 225 -11.84 -14.22 21.93
CA ALA A 225 -12.00 -13.22 20.87
C ALA A 225 -10.72 -12.40 20.69
N VAL A 226 -10.11 -11.96 21.78
CA VAL A 226 -8.82 -11.25 21.74
C VAL A 226 -7.72 -12.12 21.14
N GLN A 227 -7.72 -13.44 21.39
CA GLN A 227 -6.78 -14.37 20.75
C GLN A 227 -7.04 -14.60 19.25
N PHE A 228 -8.26 -14.42 18.75
CA PHE A 228 -8.54 -14.45 17.31
C PHE A 228 -8.03 -13.22 16.58
N VAL A 229 -7.88 -12.09 17.27
CA VAL A 229 -7.38 -10.87 16.65
C VAL A 229 -6.02 -11.06 15.97
N PRO A 230 -4.96 -11.56 16.63
CA PRO A 230 -3.68 -11.77 15.96
C PRO A 230 -3.76 -12.80 14.83
N ILE A 231 -4.65 -13.80 14.91
CA ILE A 231 -4.83 -14.80 13.84
C ILE A 231 -5.35 -14.15 12.56
N VAL A 232 -6.26 -13.18 12.69
CA VAL A 232 -6.82 -12.44 11.54
C VAL A 232 -5.90 -11.30 11.11
N LEU A 233 -5.27 -10.63 12.06
CA LEU A 233 -4.48 -9.41 11.83
C LEU A 233 -3.07 -9.70 11.31
N LEU A 234 -2.37 -10.70 11.86
CA LEU A 234 -0.97 -10.95 11.48
C LEU A 234 -0.82 -11.29 10.00
N PRO A 235 -1.62 -12.20 9.39
CA PRO A 235 -1.53 -12.45 7.96
C PRO A 235 -1.72 -11.18 7.14
N GLN A 236 -2.62 -10.29 7.58
CA GLN A 236 -2.83 -9.00 6.94
C GLN A 236 -1.60 -8.11 7.06
N VAL A 237 -1.01 -7.95 8.24
CA VAL A 237 0.19 -7.12 8.42
C VAL A 237 1.35 -7.59 7.54
N PHE A 238 1.56 -8.90 7.42
CA PHE A 238 2.66 -9.43 6.62
C PHE A 238 2.40 -9.42 5.11
N LEU A 239 1.16 -9.67 4.68
CA LEU A 239 0.84 -9.92 3.26
C LEU A 239 0.12 -8.75 2.57
N SER A 240 -0.33 -7.71 3.29
CA SER A 240 -1.11 -6.59 2.72
C SER A 240 -0.28 -5.50 2.05
N GLY A 241 1.03 -5.66 1.88
CA GLY A 241 1.86 -4.57 1.35
C GLY A 241 2.35 -3.57 2.39
N LEU A 242 2.22 -3.88 3.70
CA LEU A 242 2.71 -3.05 4.81
C LEU A 242 4.21 -3.23 5.04
N LEU A 243 4.65 -4.45 5.32
CA LEU A 243 6.07 -4.76 5.53
C LEU A 243 6.79 -5.09 4.23
N ILE A 244 6.13 -5.85 3.36
CA ILE A 244 6.69 -6.34 2.10
C ILE A 244 5.71 -5.96 0.99
N PRO A 245 6.12 -5.23 -0.06
CA PRO A 245 5.28 -4.94 -1.21
C PRO A 245 4.70 -6.22 -1.82
N VAL A 246 3.41 -6.18 -2.21
CA VAL A 246 2.67 -7.35 -2.70
C VAL A 246 3.34 -7.98 -3.93
N GLN A 247 4.00 -7.17 -4.76
CA GLN A 247 4.72 -7.59 -5.95
C GLN A 247 5.94 -8.48 -5.63
N GLN A 248 6.53 -8.30 -4.44
CA GLN A 248 7.69 -9.07 -3.97
C GLN A 248 7.28 -10.37 -3.27
N LEU A 249 5.99 -10.61 -3.05
CA LEU A 249 5.54 -11.86 -2.47
C LEU A 249 5.78 -13.02 -3.44
N PRO A 250 6.25 -14.17 -2.93
CA PRO A 250 6.30 -15.41 -3.71
C PRO A 250 4.93 -15.78 -4.29
N ASP A 251 4.92 -16.45 -5.45
CA ASP A 251 3.69 -16.75 -6.20
C ASP A 251 2.64 -17.53 -5.39
N TYR A 252 3.08 -18.34 -4.43
CA TYR A 252 2.19 -19.09 -3.53
C TYR A 252 1.52 -18.23 -2.44
N LEU A 253 2.07 -17.05 -2.10
CA LEU A 253 1.48 -16.13 -1.11
C LEU A 253 0.61 -15.03 -1.74
N ARG A 254 0.85 -14.68 -3.01
CA ARG A 254 0.03 -13.72 -3.78
C ARG A 254 -1.48 -14.01 -3.77
N PRO A 255 -1.98 -15.25 -3.91
CA PRO A 255 -3.41 -15.50 -3.84
C PRO A 255 -3.98 -15.26 -2.43
N ILE A 256 -3.17 -15.45 -1.39
CA ILE A 256 -3.59 -15.18 0.00
C ILE A 256 -3.73 -13.67 0.22
N SER A 257 -2.75 -12.87 -0.24
CA SER A 257 -2.83 -11.41 -0.11
C SER A 257 -4.03 -10.82 -0.86
N ALA A 258 -4.44 -11.42 -1.98
CA ALA A 258 -5.60 -10.99 -2.76
C ALA A 258 -6.96 -11.25 -2.07
N VAL A 259 -7.00 -12.01 -0.98
CA VAL A 259 -8.24 -12.19 -0.18
C VAL A 259 -8.32 -11.17 0.95
N LEU A 260 -7.19 -10.55 1.32
CA LEU A 260 -7.11 -9.70 2.50
C LEU A 260 -7.60 -8.28 2.16
N PRO A 261 -8.58 -7.74 2.92
CA PRO A 261 -9.12 -6.40 2.64
C PRO A 261 -8.04 -5.33 2.83
N LEU A 262 -7.13 -5.52 3.79
CA LEU A 262 -6.06 -4.56 4.06
C LEU A 262 -5.14 -4.33 2.85
N THR A 263 -4.98 -5.32 1.98
CA THR A 263 -4.19 -5.18 0.74
C THR A 263 -4.78 -4.10 -0.16
N TYR A 264 -6.08 -4.17 -0.44
CA TYR A 264 -6.78 -3.22 -1.31
C TYR A 264 -6.89 -1.83 -0.67
N ALA A 265 -7.09 -1.76 0.65
CA ALA A 265 -7.08 -0.48 1.36
C ALA A 265 -5.71 0.21 1.27
N ASN A 266 -4.63 -0.55 1.46
CA ASN A 266 -3.26 -0.04 1.37
C ASN A 266 -2.92 0.44 -0.04
N GLU A 267 -3.28 -0.31 -1.08
CA GLU A 267 -3.05 0.06 -2.47
C GLU A 267 -3.83 1.33 -2.84
N ALA A 268 -5.12 1.39 -2.51
CA ALA A 268 -5.96 2.56 -2.76
C ALA A 268 -5.47 3.82 -2.02
N LEU A 269 -5.10 3.69 -0.74
CA LEU A 269 -4.59 4.83 0.04
C LEU A 269 -3.23 5.30 -0.47
N LYS A 270 -2.32 4.40 -0.85
CA LYS A 270 -1.04 4.79 -1.51
C LYS A 270 -1.30 5.51 -2.82
N ALA A 271 -2.23 5.02 -3.65
CA ALA A 271 -2.58 5.68 -4.91
C ALA A 271 -3.12 7.10 -4.69
N VAL A 272 -3.97 7.30 -3.69
CA VAL A 272 -4.56 8.62 -3.42
C VAL A 272 -3.56 9.56 -2.73
N MET A 273 -2.88 9.11 -1.67
CA MET A 273 -2.00 9.98 -0.87
C MET A 273 -0.68 10.29 -1.57
N ILE A 274 -0.06 9.30 -2.20
CA ILE A 274 1.27 9.45 -2.83
C ILE A 274 1.12 9.82 -4.31
N LYS A 275 0.30 9.08 -5.06
CA LYS A 275 0.15 9.31 -6.52
C LYS A 275 -0.85 10.42 -6.85
N GLY A 276 -1.62 10.92 -5.88
CA GLY A 276 -2.63 11.96 -6.11
C GLY A 276 -3.81 11.48 -6.95
N ALA A 277 -4.06 10.17 -7.02
CA ALA A 277 -5.12 9.59 -7.82
C ALA A 277 -6.50 10.12 -7.37
N ALA A 278 -7.34 10.46 -8.35
CA ALA A 278 -8.73 10.84 -8.09
C ALA A 278 -9.58 9.59 -7.79
N ILE A 279 -10.74 9.78 -7.15
CA ILE A 279 -11.68 8.68 -6.90
C ILE A 279 -12.19 8.02 -8.19
N SER A 280 -12.17 8.75 -9.31
CA SER A 280 -12.55 8.27 -10.63
C SER A 280 -11.47 7.43 -11.32
N ASP A 281 -10.29 7.30 -10.70
CA ASP A 281 -9.25 6.43 -11.21
C ASP A 281 -9.72 4.97 -11.17
N THR A 282 -9.47 4.24 -12.26
CA THR A 282 -9.93 2.86 -12.43
C THR A 282 -9.32 1.95 -11.37
N LEU A 283 -8.08 2.23 -10.94
CA LEU A 283 -7.42 1.46 -9.88
C LEU A 283 -8.12 1.63 -8.54
N VAL A 284 -8.44 2.87 -8.15
CA VAL A 284 -9.12 3.18 -6.89
C VAL A 284 -10.54 2.61 -6.88
N LEU A 285 -11.26 2.72 -8.00
CA LEU A 285 -12.61 2.15 -8.16
C LEU A 285 -12.61 0.63 -8.06
N ARG A 286 -11.62 -0.05 -8.65
CA ARG A 286 -11.46 -1.50 -8.55
C ARG A 286 -11.28 -1.90 -7.09
N ASP A 287 -10.35 -1.26 -6.39
CA ASP A 287 -10.02 -1.61 -5.01
C ASP A 287 -11.19 -1.33 -4.05
N LEU A 288 -11.89 -0.21 -4.24
CA LEU A 288 -13.15 0.09 -3.54
C LEU A 288 -14.22 -0.97 -3.82
N GLY A 289 -14.37 -1.39 -5.08
CA GLY A 289 -15.33 -2.43 -5.46
C GLY A 289 -15.05 -3.76 -4.75
N VAL A 290 -13.78 -4.15 -4.66
CA VAL A 290 -13.36 -5.36 -3.94
C VAL A 290 -13.61 -5.23 -2.44
N LEU A 291 -13.33 -4.07 -1.84
CA LEU A 291 -13.59 -3.82 -0.41
C LEU A 291 -15.08 -3.87 -0.07
N VAL A 292 -15.93 -3.27 -0.91
CA VAL A 292 -17.40 -3.35 -0.77
C VAL A 292 -17.88 -4.79 -0.90
N LEU A 293 -17.37 -5.53 -1.89
CA LEU A 293 -17.71 -6.94 -2.08
C LEU A 293 -17.29 -7.78 -0.87
N PHE A 294 -16.07 -7.59 -0.37
CA PHE A 294 -15.59 -8.24 0.85
C PHE A 294 -16.51 -7.93 2.04
N GLY A 295 -16.82 -6.65 2.28
CA GLY A 295 -17.71 -6.23 3.36
C GLY A 295 -19.09 -6.88 3.25
N ALA A 296 -19.66 -6.94 2.05
CA ALA A 296 -20.95 -7.57 1.79
C ALA A 296 -20.94 -9.09 2.05
N ILE A 297 -19.90 -9.79 1.58
CA ILE A 297 -19.74 -11.24 1.80
C ILE A 297 -19.61 -11.55 3.30
N VAL A 298 -18.78 -10.79 4.00
CA VAL A 298 -18.53 -10.98 5.43
C VAL A 298 -19.76 -10.62 6.26
N ALA A 299 -20.48 -9.54 5.90
CA ALA A 299 -21.75 -9.19 6.54
C ALA A 299 -22.82 -10.28 6.32
N ALA A 300 -22.92 -10.85 5.11
CA ALA A 300 -23.79 -11.98 4.84
C ALA A 300 -23.42 -13.22 5.68
N GLY A 301 -22.11 -13.49 5.82
CA GLY A 301 -21.60 -14.52 6.73
C GLY A 301 -21.99 -14.28 8.18
N ALA A 302 -21.90 -13.03 8.66
CA ALA A 302 -22.27 -12.65 10.02
C ALA A 302 -23.78 -12.90 10.25
N ILE A 303 -24.64 -12.52 9.31
CA ILE A 303 -26.08 -12.81 9.36
C ILE A 303 -26.35 -14.32 9.41
N ALA A 304 -25.66 -15.11 8.60
CA ALA A 304 -25.83 -16.56 8.55
C ALA A 304 -25.34 -17.27 9.82
N SER A 305 -24.33 -16.71 10.50
CA SER A 305 -23.74 -17.27 11.72
C SER A 305 -24.69 -17.23 12.92
N ILE A 306 -25.61 -16.26 12.97
CA ILE A 306 -26.62 -16.13 14.02
C ILE A 306 -27.71 -17.19 13.76
N ARG A 307 -27.64 -18.33 14.46
CA ARG A 307 -28.68 -19.38 14.41
C ARG A 307 -29.70 -19.13 15.52
N ARG A 308 -31.00 -19.21 15.19
CA ARG A 308 -32.07 -19.30 16.20
C ARG A 308 -31.91 -20.67 16.88
N GLU A 309 -31.60 -20.69 18.16
CA GLU A 309 -32.06 -21.79 18.99
C GLU A 309 -33.57 -21.63 19.09
N VAL A 310 -34.28 -22.46 18.32
CA VAL A 310 -35.73 -22.58 18.43
C VAL A 310 -35.97 -23.37 19.71
N ALA A 311 -36.22 -22.65 20.80
CA ALA A 311 -36.79 -23.21 22.02
C ALA A 311 -38.30 -23.38 21.85
#